data_AF-A0A800LW56-F1
#
_entry.id   AF-A0A800LW56-F1
#
_cell.length_a   1.000
_cell.length_b   1.000
_cell.length_c   1.000
_cell.angle_alpha   90.00
_cell.angle_beta   90.00
_cell.angle_gamma   90.00
#
_symmetry.space_group_name_H-M   'P 1'
#
loop_
_entity.id
_entity.type
_entity.pdbx_description
1 polymer ?
#
loop_
_entity_poly.entity_id
_entity_poly.type
_entity_poly.pdbx_seq_one_letter_code
_entity_poly.pdbx_strand_id
1 'polypeptide(L)'
;VSKNIADAAHIPVIVDGDTGYGNAINVMRTVADFEKAGIAGLCIEDNVFPKRCSFYAGVKRELVSVEEFVGKIRAAKAAQAGSEFVVIARTEALIAGWPKRSDVQMPMQTPGPMPFLSTLNRRHLMSFTPLHQLGTWRNRW
;
A
#
# COMPACT_ATOMS: atom_id res chain seq x y z
N VAL A 1 10.99 -10.56 14.50
CA VAL A 1 9.65 -11.14 14.76
C VAL A 1 9.02 -11.66 13.48
N SER A 2 8.76 -10.83 12.47
CA SER A 2 8.07 -11.24 11.25
C SER A 2 8.71 -12.43 10.52
N LYS A 3 10.05 -12.46 10.44
CA LYS A 3 10.80 -13.62 9.90
C LYS A 3 10.45 -14.93 10.62
N ASN A 4 10.49 -14.94 11.95
CA ASN A 4 10.19 -16.14 12.73
C ASN A 4 8.74 -16.63 12.50
N ILE A 5 7.80 -15.71 12.24
CA ILE A 5 6.42 -16.07 11.88
C ILE A 5 6.39 -16.69 10.49
N ALA A 6 7.09 -16.12 9.51
CA ALA A 6 7.17 -16.67 8.16
C ALA A 6 7.84 -18.06 8.13
N ASP A 7 8.93 -18.24 8.90
CA ASP A 7 9.63 -19.51 9.01
C ASP A 7 8.75 -20.61 9.65
N ALA A 8 7.86 -20.22 10.58
CA ALA A 8 6.94 -21.14 11.26
C ALA A 8 5.61 -21.36 10.53
N ALA A 9 5.17 -20.40 9.73
CA ALA A 9 3.89 -20.46 9.03
C ALA A 9 4.05 -21.14 7.67
N HIS A 10 3.20 -22.13 7.38
CA HIS A 10 3.12 -22.75 6.06
C HIS A 10 2.13 -22.04 5.12
N ILE A 11 1.81 -20.77 5.41
CA ILE A 11 0.88 -19.94 4.64
C ILE A 11 1.53 -18.57 4.36
N PRO A 12 1.15 -17.89 3.26
CA PRO A 12 1.70 -16.57 2.94
C PRO A 12 1.43 -15.55 4.06
N VAL A 13 2.49 -14.87 4.51
CA VAL A 13 2.42 -13.83 5.54
C VAL A 13 2.53 -12.46 4.89
N ILE A 14 1.62 -11.55 5.27
CA ILE A 14 1.65 -10.13 4.91
C ILE A 14 1.92 -9.33 6.18
N VAL A 15 2.78 -8.32 6.09
CA VAL A 15 3.17 -7.49 7.24
C VAL A 15 2.66 -6.05 7.09
N ASP A 16 2.22 -5.46 8.22
CA ASP A 16 2.02 -4.02 8.34
C ASP A 16 3.39 -3.34 8.48
N GLY A 17 3.76 -2.59 7.46
CA GLY A 17 5.02 -1.85 7.34
C GLY A 17 4.90 -0.37 7.74
N ASP A 18 3.82 0.01 8.42
CA ASP A 18 3.54 1.40 8.79
C ASP A 18 3.61 2.32 7.56
N THR A 19 4.41 3.38 7.63
CA THR A 19 4.63 4.31 6.49
C THR A 19 5.83 3.91 5.63
N GLY A 20 6.35 2.69 5.80
CA GLY A 20 7.61 2.23 5.19
C GLY A 20 8.88 2.73 5.91
N TYR A 21 8.77 3.02 7.21
CA TYR A 21 9.87 3.41 8.11
C TYR A 21 10.72 4.61 7.65
N GLY A 22 10.13 5.54 6.90
CA GLY A 22 10.76 6.79 6.51
C GLY A 22 10.39 7.22 5.09
N ASN A 23 11.41 7.53 4.29
CA ASN A 23 11.27 7.97 2.90
C ASN A 23 11.36 6.78 1.91
N ALA A 24 11.37 7.07 0.61
CA ALA A 24 11.43 6.05 -0.44
C ALA A 24 12.64 5.10 -0.32
N ILE A 25 13.81 5.58 0.14
CA ILE A 25 15.01 4.74 0.31
C ILE A 25 14.80 3.74 1.44
N ASN A 26 14.16 4.16 2.54
CA ASN A 26 13.79 3.27 3.64
C ASN A 26 12.82 2.19 3.16
N VAL A 27 11.84 2.56 2.33
CA VAL A 27 10.87 1.63 1.74
C VAL A 27 11.58 0.57 0.88
N MET A 28 12.53 0.97 0.03
CA MET A 28 13.30 0.03 -0.82
C MET A 28 14.02 -1.01 0.03
N ARG A 29 14.74 -0.56 1.06
CA ARG A 29 15.42 -1.47 1.99
C ARG A 29 14.43 -2.39 2.70
N THR A 30 13.31 -1.85 3.15
CA THR A 30 12.26 -2.59 3.87
C THR A 30 11.68 -3.72 3.01
N VAL A 31 11.37 -3.44 1.74
CA VAL A 31 10.91 -4.45 0.78
C VAL A 31 11.96 -5.54 0.62
N ALA A 32 13.20 -5.18 0.32
CA ALA A 32 14.27 -6.15 0.10
C ALA A 32 14.52 -7.02 1.35
N ASP A 33 14.47 -6.45 2.55
CA ASP A 33 14.70 -7.16 3.80
C ASP A 33 13.53 -8.12 4.13
N PHE A 34 12.28 -7.71 3.90
CA PHE A 34 11.12 -8.58 4.14
C PHE A 34 11.00 -9.69 3.10
N GLU A 35 11.26 -9.39 1.82
CA GLU A 35 11.24 -10.40 0.76
C GLU A 35 12.31 -11.48 1.02
N LYS A 36 13.54 -11.08 1.39
CA LYS A 36 14.60 -12.02 1.82
C LYS A 36 14.22 -12.83 3.06
N ALA A 37 13.36 -12.29 3.91
CA ALA A 37 12.86 -12.97 5.10
C ALA A 37 11.69 -13.93 4.81
N GLY A 38 11.33 -14.16 3.55
CA GLY A 38 10.24 -15.07 3.16
C GLY A 38 8.83 -14.49 3.36
N ILE A 39 8.70 -13.17 3.54
CA ILE A 39 7.40 -12.51 3.62
C ILE A 39 6.80 -12.38 2.22
N ALA A 40 5.50 -12.64 2.10
CA ALA A 40 4.78 -12.62 0.82
C ALA A 40 4.35 -11.21 0.42
N GLY A 41 4.17 -10.29 1.37
CA GLY A 41 3.84 -8.90 1.04
C GLY A 41 3.99 -7.90 2.17
N LEU A 42 4.06 -6.64 1.78
CA LEU A 42 4.23 -5.48 2.66
C LEU A 42 3.10 -4.48 2.42
N CYS A 43 2.40 -4.11 3.49
CA CYS A 43 1.43 -3.02 3.48
C CYS A 43 2.09 -1.73 3.98
N ILE A 44 2.05 -0.67 3.19
CA ILE A 44 2.48 0.68 3.60
C ILE A 44 1.33 1.66 3.52
N GLU A 45 1.32 2.68 4.37
CA GLU A 45 0.25 3.69 4.44
C GLU A 45 0.75 5.13 4.19
N ASP A 46 -0.17 6.00 3.78
CA ASP A 46 0.07 7.40 3.42
C ASP A 46 0.07 8.38 4.62
N ASN A 47 0.28 7.87 5.84
CA ASN A 47 0.52 8.71 7.01
C ASN A 47 1.91 9.37 6.95
N VAL A 48 2.02 10.54 7.62
CA VAL A 48 3.33 11.15 7.91
C VAL A 48 4.11 10.30 8.92
N PHE A 49 5.41 10.14 8.70
CA PHE A 49 6.31 9.45 9.63
C PHE A 49 6.73 10.38 10.79
N PRO A 50 6.79 9.93 12.06
CA PRO A 50 6.45 8.58 12.54
C PRO A 50 4.94 8.31 12.56
N LYS A 51 4.56 7.04 12.34
CA LYS A 51 3.16 6.61 12.29
C LYS A 51 2.40 7.02 13.54
N ARG A 52 1.16 7.51 13.34
CA ARG A 52 0.17 7.70 14.40
C ARG A 52 -0.90 6.61 14.27
N CYS A 53 -1.26 5.97 15.38
CA CYS A 53 -2.29 4.95 15.38
C CYS A 53 -3.64 5.53 14.90
N SER A 54 -4.34 4.79 14.03
CA SER A 54 -5.66 5.15 13.49
C SER A 54 -6.77 5.31 14.55
N PHE A 55 -6.54 4.83 15.79
CA PHE A 55 -7.50 4.91 16.90
C PHE A 55 -7.33 6.12 17.82
N TYR A 56 -6.29 6.95 17.62
CA TYR A 56 -6.15 8.17 18.42
C TYR A 56 -7.28 9.16 18.09
N ALA A 57 -8.13 9.41 19.08
CA ALA A 57 -9.26 10.32 18.99
C ALA A 57 -8.80 11.78 19.05
N GLY A 58 -9.49 12.67 18.33
CA GLY A 58 -9.26 14.11 18.38
C GLY A 58 -7.97 14.62 17.71
N VAL A 59 -7.14 13.74 17.14
CA VAL A 59 -5.91 14.13 16.44
C VAL A 59 -6.21 14.29 14.95
N LYS A 60 -6.02 15.51 14.43
CA LYS A 60 -6.02 15.74 12.98
C LYS A 60 -4.90 14.92 12.36
N ARG A 61 -5.24 14.05 11.42
CA ARG A 61 -4.29 13.22 10.69
C ARG A 61 -3.81 13.97 9.47
N GLU A 62 -2.50 14.11 9.38
CA GLU A 62 -1.83 14.62 8.20
C GLU A 62 -1.39 13.43 7.36
N LEU A 63 -1.69 13.51 6.08
CA LEU A 63 -1.26 12.54 5.09
C LEU A 63 -0.12 13.16 4.29
N VAL A 64 0.79 12.31 3.82
CA VAL A 64 1.78 12.75 2.83
C VAL A 64 1.07 13.12 1.53
N SER A 65 1.74 13.88 0.67
CA SER A 65 1.17 14.16 -0.65
C SER A 65 1.02 12.88 -1.46
N VAL A 66 0.10 12.88 -2.41
CA VAL A 66 -0.11 11.76 -3.34
C VAL A 66 1.19 11.47 -4.10
N GLU A 67 1.92 12.50 -4.49
CA GLU A 67 3.19 12.40 -5.20
C GLU A 67 4.26 11.69 -4.35
N GLU A 68 4.36 12.04 -3.06
CA GLU A 68 5.30 11.38 -2.15
C GLU A 68 4.95 9.90 -1.98
N PHE A 69 3.68 9.59 -1.73
CA PHE A 69 3.26 8.21 -1.49
C PHE A 69 3.39 7.34 -2.75
N VAL A 70 3.03 7.87 -3.93
CA VAL A 70 3.27 7.21 -5.21
C VAL A 70 4.76 6.99 -5.44
N GLY A 71 5.61 7.96 -5.06
CA GLY A 71 7.07 7.80 -5.08
C GLY A 71 7.54 6.62 -4.24
N LYS A 72 7.02 6.49 -3.01
CA LYS A 72 7.30 5.33 -2.13
C LYS A 72 6.85 4.01 -2.74
N ILE A 73 5.65 3.95 -3.33
CA ILE A 73 5.13 2.72 -3.97
C ILE A 73 5.99 2.34 -5.18
N ARG A 74 6.39 3.30 -6.01
CA ARG A 74 7.30 3.05 -7.15
C ARG A 74 8.64 2.52 -6.68
N ALA A 75 9.21 3.12 -5.64
CA ALA A 75 10.46 2.66 -5.04
C ALA A 75 10.32 1.24 -4.46
N ALA A 76 9.21 0.95 -3.77
CA ALA A 76 8.89 -0.39 -3.28
C ALA A 76 8.88 -1.42 -4.42
N LYS A 77 8.15 -1.14 -5.50
CA LYS A 77 8.07 -2.02 -6.67
C LYS A 77 9.42 -2.20 -7.38
N ALA A 78 10.25 -1.16 -7.44
CA ALA A 78 11.57 -1.23 -8.05
C ALA A 78 12.59 -2.03 -7.22
N ALA A 79 12.37 -2.15 -5.90
CA ALA A 79 13.27 -2.86 -5.00
C ALA A 79 13.00 -4.37 -4.91
N GLN A 80 11.90 -4.86 -5.48
CA GLN A 80 11.52 -6.26 -5.42
C GLN A 80 12.50 -7.13 -6.21
N ALA A 81 12.86 -8.28 -5.66
CA ALA A 81 13.67 -9.28 -6.36
C ALA A 81 12.81 -10.15 -7.30
N GLY A 82 11.56 -10.44 -6.92
CA GLY A 82 10.63 -11.29 -7.68
C GLY A 82 9.26 -10.67 -7.93
N SER A 83 8.49 -11.29 -8.83
CA SER A 83 7.12 -10.87 -9.17
C SER A 83 6.07 -11.23 -8.12
N GLU A 84 6.38 -12.20 -7.27
CA GLU A 84 5.41 -12.78 -6.32
C GLU A 84 5.20 -11.94 -5.06
N PHE A 85 6.16 -11.06 -4.73
CA PHE A 85 6.02 -10.18 -3.57
C PHE A 85 4.95 -9.11 -3.85
N VAL A 86 4.04 -8.91 -2.90
CA VAL A 86 2.93 -7.95 -3.05
C VAL A 86 3.20 -6.70 -2.23
N VAL A 87 3.10 -5.53 -2.87
CA VAL A 87 3.11 -4.22 -2.19
C VAL A 87 1.67 -3.72 -2.11
N ILE A 88 1.17 -3.51 -0.90
CA ILE A 88 -0.19 -3.03 -0.62
C ILE A 88 -0.10 -1.56 -0.20
N ALA A 89 -0.81 -0.70 -0.92
CA ALA A 89 -0.95 0.70 -0.58
C ALA A 89 -2.24 0.91 0.21
N ARG A 90 -2.12 1.15 1.51
CA ARG A 90 -3.23 1.50 2.39
C ARG A 90 -3.39 3.02 2.42
N THR A 91 -4.61 3.50 2.21
CA THR A 91 -4.91 4.94 2.33
C THR A 91 -5.68 5.21 3.61
N GLU A 92 -5.23 6.22 4.36
CA GLU A 92 -5.85 6.70 5.57
C GLU A 92 -6.72 7.94 5.32
N ALA A 93 -7.00 8.29 4.05
CA ALA A 93 -7.86 9.43 3.66
C ALA A 93 -9.19 9.48 4.43
N LEU A 94 -9.89 8.36 4.52
CA LEU A 94 -11.17 8.29 5.24
C LEU A 94 -11.00 8.43 6.76
N ILE A 95 -9.91 7.88 7.31
CA ILE A 95 -9.57 8.00 8.73
C ILE A 95 -9.13 9.43 9.07
N ALA A 96 -8.57 10.15 8.10
CA ALA A 96 -8.25 11.58 8.19
C ALA A 96 -9.48 12.49 7.96
N GLY A 97 -10.66 11.92 7.69
CA GLY A 97 -11.91 12.67 7.51
C GLY A 97 -12.11 13.25 6.10
N TRP A 98 -11.39 12.74 5.08
CA TRP A 98 -11.60 13.16 3.70
C TRP A 98 -12.89 12.53 3.14
N PRO A 99 -13.64 13.25 2.29
CA PRO A 99 -14.90 12.76 1.74
C PRO A 99 -14.66 11.59 0.78
N LYS A 100 -15.60 10.64 0.73
CA LYS A 100 -15.59 9.61 -0.32
C LYS A 100 -16.02 10.24 -1.63
N ARG A 101 -15.59 9.65 -2.75
CA ARG A 101 -16.00 10.10 -4.09
C ARG A 101 -17.52 10.18 -4.28
N SER A 102 -18.26 9.28 -3.64
CA SER A 102 -19.73 9.26 -3.64
C SER A 102 -20.35 10.49 -2.99
N ASP A 103 -19.63 11.11 -2.06
CA ASP A 103 -20.11 12.21 -1.22
C ASP A 103 -19.80 13.57 -1.87
N VAL A 104 -18.95 13.57 -2.90
CA VAL A 104 -18.63 14.76 -3.70
C VAL A 104 -19.63 14.88 -4.85
N GLN A 105 -20.69 15.64 -4.61
CA GLN A 105 -21.58 16.12 -5.67
C GLN A 105 -20.79 17.12 -6.53
N MET A 106 -20.29 16.67 -7.68
CA MET A 106 -19.43 17.47 -8.56
C MET A 106 -20.23 18.60 -9.24
N PRO A 107 -19.96 19.90 -9.00
CA PRO A 107 -20.15 20.90 -10.03
C PRO A 107 -19.05 20.70 -11.08
N MET A 108 -19.47 20.39 -12.29
CA MET A 108 -18.59 20.29 -13.47
C MET A 108 -18.02 21.67 -13.80
N GLN A 109 -16.90 22.05 -13.16
CA GLN A 109 -15.86 23.01 -13.61
C GLN A 109 -15.11 23.62 -12.41
N THR A 110 -13.88 23.15 -12.15
CA THR A 110 -12.82 24.00 -11.59
C THR A 110 -11.49 23.67 -12.28
N PRO A 111 -10.78 24.65 -12.86
CA PRO A 111 -9.48 24.44 -13.50
C PRO A 111 -8.39 24.56 -12.43
N GLY A 112 -8.14 23.47 -11.71
CA GLY A 112 -7.00 23.34 -10.79
C GLY A 112 -6.56 21.88 -10.70
N PRO A 113 -5.28 21.60 -10.40
CA PRO A 113 -4.83 20.22 -10.23
C PRO A 113 -5.56 19.60 -9.02
N MET A 114 -6.51 18.73 -9.31
CA MET A 114 -7.27 17.97 -8.32
C MET A 114 -6.33 16.99 -7.58
N PRO A 115 -6.31 16.96 -6.23
CA PRO A 115 -5.52 15.99 -5.47
C PRO A 115 -6.15 14.58 -5.46
N PHE A 116 -7.19 14.34 -6.26
CA PHE A 116 -7.95 13.10 -6.25
C PHE A 116 -7.58 12.21 -7.43
N LEU A 117 -6.98 11.06 -7.09
CA LEU A 117 -6.92 9.84 -7.89
C LEU A 117 -6.60 10.05 -9.38
N SER A 118 -5.35 10.41 -9.69
CA SER A 118 -4.84 10.02 -11.00
C SER A 118 -4.95 8.51 -11.06
N THR A 119 -5.72 8.05 -12.05
CA THR A 119 -5.96 6.64 -12.31
C THR A 119 -4.59 5.98 -12.53
N LEU A 120 -4.04 5.34 -11.50
CA LEU A 120 -3.14 4.20 -11.71
C LEU A 120 -3.98 3.21 -12.50
N ASN A 121 -3.77 3.26 -13.82
CA ASN A 121 -4.40 2.41 -14.81
C ASN A 121 -4.51 1.00 -14.24
N ARG A 122 -5.69 0.35 -14.36
CA ARG A 122 -5.93 -1.04 -13.89
C ARG A 122 -4.86 -2.04 -14.32
N ARG A 123 -4.05 -1.69 -15.33
CA ARG A 123 -2.90 -2.44 -15.84
C ARG A 123 -1.65 -2.45 -14.94
N HIS A 124 -1.52 -1.54 -13.96
CA HIS A 124 -0.31 -1.45 -13.11
C HIS A 124 -0.49 -2.05 -11.70
N LEU A 125 -1.71 -2.45 -11.31
CA LEU A 125 -1.99 -3.09 -10.01
C LEU A 125 -2.07 -4.61 -10.09
N MET A 126 -2.08 -5.19 -11.29
CA MET A 126 -2.05 -6.63 -11.50
C MET A 126 -1.18 -6.92 -12.71
N SER A 127 0.10 -7.22 -12.49
CA SER A 127 0.80 -8.10 -13.42
C SER A 127 0.14 -9.48 -13.25
N PHE A 128 -0.82 -9.76 -14.12
CA PHE A 128 -1.54 -11.01 -14.19
C PHE A 128 -0.54 -12.14 -14.48
N THR A 129 -0.34 -13.03 -13.51
CA THR A 129 -0.17 -14.44 -13.84
C THR A 129 -1.48 -14.88 -14.51
N PRO A 130 -1.47 -15.46 -15.72
CA PRO A 130 -2.70 -15.86 -16.39
C PRO A 130 -3.51 -16.83 -15.52
N LEU A 131 -4.78 -16.50 -15.28
CA LEU A 131 -5.75 -17.29 -14.50
C LEU A 131 -5.99 -18.72 -15.01
N HIS A 132 -5.33 -19.16 -16.09
CA HIS A 132 -5.37 -20.55 -16.54
C HIS A 132 -4.38 -21.47 -15.80
N GLN A 133 -3.43 -20.92 -15.02
CA GLN A 133 -2.43 -21.71 -14.27
C GLN A 133 -2.72 -21.84 -12.76
N LEU A 134 -3.77 -21.21 -12.23
CA LEU A 134 -4.16 -21.35 -10.83
C LEU A 134 -5.46 -22.14 -10.72
N GLY A 135 -5.32 -23.47 -10.60
CA GLY A 135 -6.40 -24.36 -10.25
C GLY A 135 -7.10 -23.94 -8.94
N THR A 136 -8.43 -23.87 -9.02
CA THR A 136 -9.39 -23.98 -7.91
C THR A 136 -9.13 -23.15 -6.64
N TRP A 137 -9.41 -21.85 -6.67
CA TRP A 137 -9.62 -21.02 -5.47
C TRP A 137 -10.88 -20.13 -5.56
N ARG A 138 -11.90 -20.57 -6.29
CA ARG A 138 -13.25 -19.97 -6.21
C ARG A 138 -14.07 -20.82 -5.25
N ASN A 139 -14.23 -20.34 -4.01
CA ASN A 139 -15.27 -20.67 -3.01
C ASN A 139 -14.68 -20.83 -1.60
N ARG A 140 -14.37 -19.70 -0.98
CA ARG A 140 -14.50 -19.45 0.46
C ARG A 140 -14.36 -17.93 0.65
N TRP A 141 -15.26 -17.39 1.47
CA TRP A 141 -15.64 -15.97 1.67
C TRP A 141 -16.77 -15.49 0.77
#